data_AF-A0A7C2MZU1-F1
#
_entry.id   AF-A0A7C2MZU1-F1
#
_cell.length_a   1.000
_cell.length_b   1.000
_cell.length_c   1.000
_cell.angle_alpha   90.00
_cell.angle_beta   90.00
_cell.angle_gamma   90.00
#
_symmetry.space_group_name_H-M   'P 1'
#
loop_
_entity.id
_entity.type
_entity.pdbx_description
1 polymer ?
#
loop_
_entity_poly.entity_id
_entity_poly.type
_entity_poly.pdbx_seq_one_letter_code
_entity_poly.pdbx_strand_id
1 'polypeptide(L)'
;TAAFNLNILERINRELGSDFNLNRWRHRAFYNSDEGRIEMHLISLKNQYVHLDGSKIFFRQGENILTEYSYKYAIEEFEEMVSPYYRVEQVWTDRENKFSVQYLSVR
;
A
#
# COMPACT_ATOMS: atom_id res chain seq x y z
N THR A 1 -8.21 -4.23 3.99
CA THR A 1 -9.03 -5.42 3.63
C THR A 1 -9.27 -5.42 2.12
N ALA A 2 -9.72 -6.53 1.53
CA ALA A 2 -9.92 -6.62 0.08
C ALA A 2 -10.90 -5.57 -0.48
N ALA A 3 -12.03 -5.36 0.22
CA ALA A 3 -13.03 -4.36 -0.16
C ALA A 3 -12.46 -2.93 -0.16
N PHE A 4 -11.65 -2.59 0.84
CA PHE A 4 -10.99 -1.29 0.92
C PHE A 4 -10.06 -1.04 -0.28
N ASN A 5 -9.27 -2.05 -0.67
CA ASN A 5 -8.37 -1.90 -1.81
C ASN A 5 -9.15 -1.83 -3.13
N LEU A 6 -10.12 -2.71 -3.37
CA LEU A 6 -10.95 -2.69 -4.58
C LEU A 6 -11.74 -1.39 -4.76
N ASN A 7 -12.10 -0.72 -3.65
CA ASN A 7 -12.80 0.56 -3.69
C ASN A 7 -12.02 1.64 -4.47
N ILE A 8 -10.69 1.56 -4.63
CA ILE A 8 -9.98 2.51 -5.48
C ILE A 8 -10.45 2.45 -6.93
N LEU A 9 -10.75 1.26 -7.46
CA LEU A 9 -11.26 1.10 -8.82
C LEU A 9 -12.68 1.66 -8.95
N GLU A 10 -13.51 1.46 -7.94
CA GLU A 10 -14.86 2.03 -7.88
C GLU A 10 -14.82 3.57 -7.85
N ARG A 11 -13.87 4.15 -7.09
CA ARG A 11 -13.65 5.59 -7.08
C ARG A 11 -13.18 6.11 -8.43
N ILE A 12 -12.23 5.45 -9.09
CA ILE A 12 -11.76 5.85 -10.42
C ILE A 12 -12.93 5.81 -11.41
N ASN A 13 -13.81 4.80 -11.35
CA ASN A 13 -15.02 4.76 -12.18
C ASN A 13 -15.91 5.99 -11.95
N ARG A 14 -16.20 6.31 -10.70
CA ARG A 14 -17.12 7.41 -10.34
C ARG A 14 -16.52 8.79 -10.60
N GLU A 15 -15.24 8.97 -10.30
CA GLU A 15 -14.58 10.28 -10.26
C GLU A 15 -13.89 10.63 -11.58
N LEU A 16 -13.41 9.63 -12.33
CA LEU A 16 -12.67 9.82 -13.58
C LEU A 16 -13.38 9.19 -14.80
N GLY A 17 -14.60 8.65 -14.62
CA GLY A 17 -15.42 8.13 -15.71
C GLY A 17 -14.89 6.84 -16.33
N SER A 18 -14.16 6.02 -15.59
CA SER A 18 -13.71 4.71 -16.07
C SER A 18 -14.75 3.59 -15.93
N ASP A 19 -14.43 2.42 -16.48
CA ASP A 19 -15.33 1.26 -16.55
C ASP A 19 -14.74 -0.05 -15.94
N PHE A 20 -13.91 0.06 -14.91
CA PHE A 20 -13.41 -1.11 -14.17
C PHE A 20 -14.57 -1.98 -13.69
N ASN A 21 -14.62 -3.24 -14.15
CA ASN A 21 -15.51 -4.24 -13.57
C ASN A 21 -14.81 -4.94 -12.40
N LEU A 22 -15.15 -4.55 -11.17
CA LEU A 22 -14.50 -5.01 -9.93
C LEU A 22 -14.48 -6.53 -9.78
N ASN A 23 -15.47 -7.26 -10.32
CA ASN A 23 -15.50 -8.73 -10.26
C ASN A 23 -14.38 -9.41 -11.07
N ARG A 24 -13.62 -8.64 -11.86
CA ARG A 24 -12.48 -9.10 -12.64
C ARG A 24 -11.14 -8.81 -11.97
N TRP A 25 -11.16 -8.38 -10.71
CA TRP A 25 -9.98 -8.02 -9.93
C TRP A 25 -9.95 -8.77 -8.61
N ARG A 26 -8.75 -9.16 -8.20
CA ARG A 26 -8.52 -9.82 -6.92
C ARG A 26 -7.48 -9.06 -6.12
N HIS A 27 -7.83 -8.77 -4.87
CA HIS A 27 -6.87 -8.25 -3.90
C HIS A 27 -5.81 -9.30 -3.56
N ARG A 28 -4.55 -8.89 -3.53
CA ARG A 28 -3.42 -9.66 -3.01
C ARG A 28 -2.62 -8.77 -2.08
N ALA A 29 -2.40 -9.22 -0.84
CA ALA A 29 -1.47 -8.61 0.10
C ALA A 29 -0.44 -9.66 0.52
N PHE A 30 0.83 -9.25 0.60
CA PHE A 30 1.92 -10.10 1.10
C PHE A 30 2.99 -9.23 1.76
N TYR A 31 3.80 -9.85 2.62
CA TYR A 31 4.97 -9.21 3.21
C TYR A 31 6.17 -9.45 2.31
N ASN A 32 6.80 -8.37 1.84
CA ASN A 32 8.08 -8.39 1.18
C ASN A 32 9.17 -8.23 2.25
N SER A 33 9.84 -9.34 2.58
CA SER A 33 10.86 -9.39 3.63
C SER A 33 12.11 -8.61 3.28
N ASP A 34 12.45 -8.53 2.00
CA ASP A 34 13.68 -7.89 1.54
C ASP A 34 13.57 -6.36 1.68
N GLU A 35 12.35 -5.84 1.58
CA GLU A 35 12.01 -4.41 1.66
C GLU A 35 11.34 -4.01 2.99
N GLY A 36 11.14 -4.95 3.92
CA GLY A 36 10.52 -4.67 5.22
C GLY A 36 9.09 -4.12 5.16
N ARG A 37 8.27 -4.53 4.17
CA ARG A 37 6.96 -3.88 3.93
C ARG A 37 5.85 -4.85 3.53
N ILE A 38 4.61 -4.48 3.86
CA ILE A 38 3.43 -5.07 3.23
C ILE A 38 3.21 -4.40 1.88
N GLU A 39 3.00 -5.19 0.84
CA GLU A 39 2.59 -4.71 -0.47
C GLU A 39 1.15 -5.11 -0.74
N MET A 40 0.35 -4.17 -1.26
CA MET A 40 -1.01 -4.44 -1.67
C MET A 40 -1.19 -4.23 -3.16
N HIS A 41 -1.76 -5.22 -3.82
CA HIS A 41 -1.97 -5.25 -5.26
C HIS A 41 -3.41 -5.62 -5.62
N LEU A 42 -3.82 -5.17 -6.80
CA LEU A 42 -5.02 -5.64 -7.51
C LEU A 42 -4.59 -6.43 -8.73
N ILE A 43 -4.95 -7.71 -8.76
CA ILE A 43 -4.59 -8.65 -9.81
C ILE A 43 -5.74 -8.78 -10.79
N SER A 44 -5.49 -8.53 -12.06
CA SER A 44 -6.43 -8.78 -13.14
C SER A 44 -6.69 -10.29 -13.28
N LEU A 45 -7.95 -10.71 -13.23
CA LEU A 45 -8.32 -12.13 -13.30
C LEU A 45 -8.40 -12.67 -14.74
N LYS A 46 -8.37 -11.78 -15.74
CA LYS A 46 -8.41 -12.14 -17.16
C LYS A 46 -7.83 -11.03 -18.04
N ASN A 47 -7.63 -11.31 -19.31
CA ASN A 47 -7.36 -10.27 -20.30
C ASN A 47 -8.57 -9.32 -20.37
N GLN A 48 -8.36 -8.02 -20.16
CA GLN A 48 -9.42 -7.02 -20.18
C GLN A 48 -8.90 -5.65 -20.61
N TYR A 49 -9.82 -4.84 -21.12
CA TYR A 49 -9.58 -3.42 -21.38
C TYR A 49 -10.36 -2.59 -20.38
N VAL A 50 -9.77 -1.47 -19.99
CA VAL A 50 -10.41 -0.41 -19.19
C VAL A 50 -10.30 0.88 -19.96
N HIS A 51 -11.40 1.62 -20.05
CA HIS A 51 -11.43 2.96 -20.63
C HIS A 51 -11.23 3.98 -19.52
N LEU A 52 -10.34 4.94 -19.74
CA LEU A 52 -10.06 6.03 -18.82
C LEU A 52 -9.58 7.22 -19.63
N ASP A 53 -10.25 8.36 -19.49
CA ASP A 53 -9.88 9.63 -20.14
C ASP A 53 -9.64 9.49 -21.66
N GLY A 54 -10.59 8.88 -22.37
CA GLY A 54 -10.50 8.62 -23.82
C GLY A 54 -9.45 7.57 -24.24
N SER A 55 -8.65 7.07 -23.29
CA SER A 55 -7.63 6.06 -23.52
C SER A 55 -8.15 4.66 -23.20
N LYS A 56 -7.65 3.67 -23.93
CA LYS A 56 -7.98 2.25 -23.72
C LYS A 56 -6.76 1.51 -23.19
N ILE A 57 -6.79 1.15 -21.92
CA ILE A 57 -5.70 0.48 -21.22
C ILE A 57 -5.94 -1.03 -21.24
N PHE A 58 -4.96 -1.80 -21.69
CA PHE A 58 -5.02 -3.26 -21.70
C PHE A 58 -4.34 -3.84 -20.46
N PHE A 59 -5.00 -4.79 -19.82
CA PHE A 59 -4.46 -5.60 -18.73
C PHE A 59 -4.50 -7.08 -19.11
N ARG A 60 -3.36 -7.76 -18.99
CA ARG A 60 -3.26 -9.21 -19.13
C ARG A 60 -3.84 -9.91 -17.91
N GLN A 61 -4.24 -11.16 -18.07
CA GLN A 61 -4.51 -12.04 -16.94
C GLN A 61 -3.27 -12.14 -16.05
N GLY A 62 -3.44 -11.97 -14.75
CA GLY A 62 -2.35 -12.00 -13.76
C GLY A 62 -1.56 -10.69 -13.65
N GLU A 63 -1.78 -9.72 -14.54
CA GLU A 63 -1.19 -8.39 -14.42
C GLU A 63 -1.66 -7.70 -13.15
N ASN A 64 -0.77 -6.96 -12.50
CA ASN A 64 -1.04 -6.37 -11.19
C ASN A 64 -0.90 -4.86 -11.21
N ILE A 65 -1.78 -4.20 -10.47
CA ILE A 65 -1.65 -2.79 -10.09
C ILE A 65 -1.19 -2.78 -8.64
N LEU A 66 0.00 -2.23 -8.38
CA LEU A 66 0.43 -1.90 -7.02
C LEU A 66 -0.40 -0.71 -6.53
N THR A 67 -0.96 -0.85 -5.34
CA THR A 67 -1.86 0.15 -4.74
C THR A 67 -1.30 0.78 -3.48
N GLU A 68 -0.48 0.05 -2.71
CA GLU A 68 0.01 0.54 -1.43
C GLU A 68 1.31 -0.17 -1.01
N TYR A 69 2.20 0.60 -0.39
CA TYR A 69 3.27 0.11 0.45
C TYR A 69 3.02 0.51 1.90
N SER A 70 3.20 -0.44 2.81
CA SER A 70 3.14 -0.19 4.25
C SER A 70 4.39 -0.76 4.90
N TYR A 71 5.42 0.08 5.01
CA TYR A 71 6.68 -0.24 5.67
C TYR A 71 6.48 -0.57 7.14
N LYS A 72 7.34 -1.46 7.64
CA LYS A 72 7.43 -1.89 9.02
C LYS A 72 8.86 -1.63 9.47
N TYR A 73 9.00 -0.96 10.60
CA TYR A 73 10.29 -0.57 11.13
C TYR A 73 10.48 -1.23 12.48
N ALA A 74 11.67 -1.78 12.70
CA ALA A 74 12.13 -2.04 14.07
C ALA A 74 12.33 -0.70 14.80
N ILE A 75 12.32 -0.73 16.14
CA ILE A 75 12.51 0.49 16.93
C ILE A 75 13.90 1.07 16.64
N GLU A 76 14.90 0.20 16.60
CA GLU A 76 16.30 0.55 16.37
C GLU A 76 16.53 1.05 14.93
N GLU A 77 15.88 0.42 13.95
CA GLU A 77 15.92 0.83 12.54
C GLU A 77 15.32 2.23 12.36
N PHE A 78 14.21 2.53 13.04
CA PHE A 78 13.62 3.85 12.99
C PHE A 78 14.52 4.91 13.63
N GLU A 79 15.14 4.60 14.78
CA GLU A 79 16.09 5.50 15.43
C GLU A 79 17.28 5.82 14.52
N GLU A 80 17.85 4.81 13.86
CA GLU A 80 18.94 4.99 12.89
C GLU A 80 18.50 5.91 11.74
N MET A 81 17.31 5.68 11.18
CA MET A 81 16.75 6.46 10.07
C MET A 81 16.62 7.96 10.41
N VAL A 82 16.22 8.29 11.65
CA VAL A 82 16.01 9.70 12.06
C VAL A 82 17.28 10.35 12.64
N SER A 83 18.29 9.55 12.99
CA SER A 83 19.52 9.98 13.67
C SER A 83 20.30 11.14 13.01
N PRO A 84 20.25 11.38 11.68
CA PRO A 84 20.95 12.52 11.10
C PRO A 84 20.38 13.88 11.51
N TYR A 85 19.10 13.93 11.93
CA TYR A 85 18.39 15.18 12.19
C TYR A 85 17.77 15.25 13.60
N TYR A 86 17.41 14.09 14.15
CA TYR A 86 16.67 14.00 15.40
C TYR A 86 17.35 13.07 16.40
N ARG A 87 16.89 13.16 17.65
CA ARG A 87 17.13 12.17 18.69
C ARG A 87 15.79 11.59 19.13
N VAL A 88 15.74 10.27 19.31
CA VAL A 88 14.60 9.61 19.94
C VAL A 88 14.74 9.78 21.45
N GLU A 89 13.81 10.50 22.06
CA GLU A 89 13.84 10.77 23.51
C GLU A 89 13.03 9.74 24.29
N GLN A 90 11.90 9.33 23.71
CA GLN A 90 11.00 8.38 24.35
C GLN A 90 10.27 7.53 23.32
N VAL A 91 10.13 6.24 23.63
CA VAL A 91 9.37 5.26 22.84
C VAL A 91 8.27 4.71 23.72
N TRP A 92 7.02 4.79 23.25
CA TRP A 92 5.88 4.10 23.85
C TRP A 92 5.43 3.00 22.92
N THR A 93 5.25 1.80 23.45
CA THR A 93 4.71 0.65 22.72
C THR A 93 3.40 0.17 23.33
N ASP A 94 2.61 -0.54 22.52
CA ASP A 94 1.55 -1.39 23.07
C ASP A 94 2.15 -2.58 23.82
N ARG A 95 1.33 -3.31 24.60
CA ARG A 95 1.78 -4.42 25.45
C ARG A 95 2.48 -5.54 24.68
N GLU A 96 2.18 -5.71 23.39
CA GLU A 96 2.75 -6.75 22.55
C GLU A 96 3.91 -6.24 21.67
N ASN A 97 4.31 -4.97 21.81
CA ASN A 97 5.38 -4.32 21.03
C ASN A 97 5.16 -4.40 19.51
N LYS A 98 3.92 -4.29 19.04
CA LYS A 98 3.55 -4.33 17.62
C LYS A 98 3.43 -2.95 16.97
N PHE A 99 3.29 -1.91 17.78
CA PHE A 99 3.19 -0.52 17.36
C PHE A 99 3.95 0.37 18.34
N SER A 100 4.63 1.38 17.82
CA SER A 100 5.31 2.38 18.64
C SER A 100 4.90 3.80 18.25
N VAL A 101 4.86 4.67 19.25
CA VAL A 101 4.86 6.13 19.10
C VAL A 101 6.20 6.62 19.66
N GLN A 102 6.93 7.43 18.89
CA GLN A 102 8.25 7.89 19.28
C GLN A 102 8.27 9.43 19.35
N TYR A 103 8.69 9.97 20.49
CA TYR A 103 8.90 11.40 20.67
C TYR A 103 10.33 11.77 20.24
N LEU A 104 10.41 12.69 19.28
CA LEU A 104 11.67 13.14 18.68
C LEU A 104 11.97 14.58 19.07
N SER A 105 13.23 14.84 19.43
CA SER A 105 13.78 16.19 19.61
C SER A 105 14.76 16.51 18.48
N VAL A 106 14.88 17.80 18.13
CA VAL A 106 15.89 18.26 17.18
C VAL A 106 17.27 18.16 17.85
N ARG A 107 18.28 17.73 17.10
CA ARG A 107 19.66 17.71 17.59
C ARG A 107 20.28 19.09 17.72
#